data_AF-A0A2B8A025-F1
#
_entry.id   AF-A0A2B8A025-F1
#
_cell.length_a   1.000
_cell.length_b   1.000
_cell.length_c   1.000
_cell.angle_alpha   90.00
_cell.angle_beta   90.00
_cell.angle_gamma   90.00
#
_symmetry.space_group_name_H-M   'P 1'
#
loop_
_entity.id
_entity.type
_entity.pdbx_description
1 polymer ?
#
loop_
_entity_poly.entity_id
_entity_poly.type
_entity_poly.pdbx_seq_one_letter_code
_entity_poly.pdbx_strand_id
1 'polypeptide(L)'
;MIGLLLLFTPLAAALLVLIGSKKPIFSAMLSLIPAAITAWAYCLFQSGHDFTVDIPWISRPNIHFRIGMDGVAFLLIALTNISTPLILLSVNKVSNSRTFCSLILLMQFALTGVFMADDAALYYVFWELTLIPAYFLLLYWGGENRGKVTFKFFVYTLMGSLFMLIAFIYLYAKGEGQLSSGNLSLLSLDGKEQAWIFAAFMLAFGIKLPLIPFHSWQADAYREAPSQGAMILSGLMAKMGLFSMVRWMIPAVPMSAAFYQPVVMGLCVAGVVYGAVVAIQQTDLKRMIAYASLSHMALMTAGIFSFAKGGIEAAFVQAFAHGINTVGILACAHILQSRLNTSDLSKMGGVRRAAPKFAAVFFVLMFAMVALPLTNSFAGEIVLLY
;
A
#
# COMPACT_ATOMS: atom_id res chain seq x y z
N MET A 1 -24.73 2.30 -6.29
CA MET A 1 -24.52 3.77 -6.16
C MET A 1 -23.46 4.14 -5.12
N ILE A 2 -23.48 3.56 -3.91
CA ILE A 2 -22.52 3.91 -2.83
C ILE A 2 -21.06 3.56 -3.19
N GLY A 3 -20.81 2.44 -3.88
CA GLY A 3 -19.46 2.12 -4.37
C GLY A 3 -18.88 3.22 -5.27
N LEU A 4 -19.67 3.76 -6.20
CA LEU A 4 -19.25 4.88 -7.05
C LEU A 4 -18.98 6.15 -6.24
N LEU A 5 -19.79 6.45 -5.21
CA LEU A 5 -19.55 7.59 -4.33
C LEU A 5 -18.23 7.42 -3.57
N LEU A 6 -17.98 6.25 -3.00
CA LEU A 6 -16.75 5.94 -2.28
C LEU A 6 -15.52 6.08 -3.20
N LEU A 7 -15.63 5.59 -4.44
CA LEU A 7 -14.57 5.66 -5.43
C LEU A 7 -14.31 7.09 -5.92
N PHE A 8 -15.33 7.84 -6.34
CA PHE A 8 -15.12 9.13 -7.02
C PHE A 8 -15.01 10.33 -6.08
N THR A 9 -15.40 10.23 -4.81
CA THR A 9 -15.30 11.36 -3.86
C THR A 9 -13.86 11.83 -3.59
N PRO A 10 -12.83 10.96 -3.43
CA PRO A 10 -11.45 11.43 -3.36
C PRO A 10 -10.99 12.14 -4.64
N LEU A 11 -11.43 11.70 -5.83
CA LEU A 11 -11.11 12.36 -7.10
C LEU A 11 -11.73 13.76 -7.18
N ALA A 12 -13.01 13.87 -6.82
CA ALA A 12 -13.68 15.17 -6.75
C ALA A 12 -12.96 16.11 -5.75
N ALA A 13 -12.57 15.60 -4.57
CA ALA A 13 -11.78 16.35 -3.61
C ALA A 13 -10.43 16.79 -4.19
N ALA A 14 -9.73 15.91 -4.92
CA ALA A 14 -8.45 16.23 -5.56
C ALA A 14 -8.59 17.39 -6.57
N LEU A 15 -9.63 17.37 -7.41
CA LEU A 15 -9.93 18.42 -8.38
C LEU A 15 -10.31 19.73 -7.70
N LEU A 16 -11.16 19.70 -6.67
CA LEU A 16 -11.56 20.87 -5.90
C LEU A 16 -10.38 21.54 -5.20
N VAL A 17 -9.43 20.76 -4.67
CA VAL A 17 -8.20 21.29 -4.06
C VAL A 17 -7.27 21.90 -5.10
N LEU A 18 -7.19 21.30 -6.29
CA LEU A 18 -6.33 21.80 -7.37
C LEU A 18 -6.71 23.23 -7.80
N ILE A 19 -8.01 23.49 -7.94
CA ILE A 19 -8.55 24.80 -8.33
C ILE A 19 -8.82 25.73 -7.13
N GLY A 20 -9.00 25.18 -5.94
CA GLY A 20 -9.47 25.88 -4.75
C GLY A 20 -8.37 26.36 -3.79
N SER A 21 -8.59 26.13 -2.50
CA SER A 21 -7.78 26.68 -1.41
C SER A 21 -6.36 26.12 -1.35
N LYS A 22 -5.39 26.99 -1.04
CA LYS A 22 -3.99 26.60 -0.79
C LYS A 22 -3.77 25.98 0.60
N LYS A 23 -4.75 26.06 1.51
CA LYS A 23 -4.59 25.64 2.90
C LYS A 23 -4.75 24.11 3.04
N PRO A 24 -3.75 23.37 3.55
CA PRO A 24 -3.86 21.91 3.72
C PRO A 24 -5.03 21.45 4.58
N ILE A 25 -5.45 22.25 5.56
CA ILE A 25 -6.63 21.97 6.40
C ILE A 25 -7.90 21.74 5.56
N PHE A 26 -8.06 22.48 4.45
CA PHE A 26 -9.21 22.33 3.56
C PHE A 26 -9.18 20.97 2.87
N SER A 27 -8.02 20.54 2.38
CA SER A 27 -7.81 19.21 1.81
C SER A 27 -8.08 18.11 2.84
N ALA A 28 -7.61 18.28 4.08
CA ALA A 28 -7.87 17.32 5.16
C ALA A 28 -9.37 17.20 5.47
N MET A 29 -10.10 18.33 5.54
CA MET A 29 -11.56 18.31 5.73
C MET A 29 -12.29 17.58 4.60
N LEU A 30 -11.89 17.80 3.33
CA LEU A 30 -12.47 17.08 2.20
C LEU A 30 -12.18 15.57 2.26
N SER A 31 -10.99 15.16 2.72
CA SER A 31 -10.63 13.74 2.85
C SER A 31 -11.40 12.99 3.94
N LEU A 32 -12.05 13.70 4.88
CA LEU A 32 -12.95 13.10 5.86
C LEU A 32 -14.24 12.58 5.23
N ILE A 33 -14.65 13.10 4.07
CA ILE A 33 -15.87 12.67 3.39
C ILE A 33 -15.76 11.20 2.94
N PRO A 34 -14.72 10.77 2.19
CA PRO A 34 -14.50 9.36 1.89
C PRO A 34 -14.40 8.47 3.14
N ALA A 35 -13.79 8.96 4.23
CA ALA A 35 -13.71 8.21 5.49
C ALA A 35 -15.09 7.96 6.11
N ALA A 36 -15.95 9.00 6.14
CA ALA A 36 -17.33 8.87 6.60
C ALA A 36 -18.15 7.94 5.68
N ILE A 37 -17.99 8.04 4.36
CA ILE A 37 -18.64 7.13 3.41
C ILE A 37 -18.17 5.69 3.62
N THR A 38 -16.89 5.47 3.95
CA THR A 38 -16.36 4.12 4.23
C THR A 38 -17.03 3.52 5.46
N ALA A 39 -17.15 4.29 6.55
CA ALA A 39 -17.83 3.84 7.77
C ALA A 39 -19.30 3.51 7.50
N TRP A 40 -20.00 4.38 6.75
CA TRP A 40 -21.39 4.14 6.37
C TRP A 40 -21.55 2.93 5.46
N ALA A 41 -20.71 2.78 4.44
CA ALA A 41 -20.70 1.64 3.53
C ALA A 41 -20.41 0.33 4.28
N TYR A 42 -19.53 0.36 5.29
CA TYR A 42 -19.26 -0.82 6.12
C TYR A 42 -20.49 -1.26 6.93
N CYS A 43 -21.26 -0.33 7.51
CA CYS A 43 -22.51 -0.67 8.20
C CYS A 43 -23.51 -1.35 7.26
N LEU A 44 -23.62 -0.88 6.03
CA LEU A 44 -24.49 -1.46 5.01
C LEU A 44 -23.98 -2.82 4.49
N PHE A 45 -22.66 -2.98 4.41
CA PHE A 45 -22.05 -4.27 4.08
C PHE A 45 -22.38 -5.33 5.13
N GLN A 46 -22.31 -4.98 6.41
CA GLN A 46 -22.70 -5.86 7.51
C GLN A 46 -24.19 -6.22 7.49
N SER A 47 -25.05 -5.37 6.95
CA SER A 47 -26.46 -5.68 6.73
C SER A 47 -26.75 -6.38 5.39
N GLY A 48 -25.72 -6.83 4.67
CA GLY A 48 -25.85 -7.67 3.47
C GLY A 48 -26.06 -6.91 2.16
N HIS A 49 -25.81 -5.60 2.11
CA HIS A 49 -25.90 -4.85 0.86
C HIS A 49 -24.78 -5.22 -0.12
N ASP A 50 -25.15 -5.42 -1.38
CA ASP A 50 -24.20 -5.57 -2.47
C ASP A 50 -23.69 -4.21 -2.96
N PHE A 51 -22.38 -4.13 -3.16
CA PHE A 51 -21.69 -2.95 -3.66
C PHE A 51 -21.18 -3.12 -5.09
N THR A 52 -21.49 -4.26 -5.71
CA THR A 52 -21.09 -4.57 -7.07
C THR A 52 -21.71 -3.58 -8.05
N VAL A 53 -20.87 -3.00 -8.88
CA VAL A 53 -21.28 -2.22 -10.05
C VAL A 53 -20.57 -2.84 -11.23
N ASP A 54 -21.34 -3.26 -12.23
CA ASP A 54 -20.85 -3.89 -13.44
C ASP A 54 -21.45 -3.19 -14.65
N ILE A 55 -20.62 -2.42 -15.36
CA ILE A 55 -21.02 -1.64 -16.53
C ILE A 55 -20.02 -1.93 -17.66
N PRO A 56 -20.48 -2.25 -18.89
CA PRO A 56 -19.57 -2.40 -20.02
C PRO A 56 -18.75 -1.12 -20.24
N TRP A 57 -17.42 -1.24 -20.25
CA TRP A 57 -16.53 -0.09 -20.45
C TRP A 57 -15.95 -0.06 -21.86
N ILE A 58 -15.41 -1.19 -22.33
CA ILE A 58 -14.94 -1.39 -23.69
C ILE A 58 -15.59 -2.67 -24.22
N SER A 59 -16.15 -2.64 -25.42
CA SER A 59 -16.86 -3.80 -25.98
C SER A 59 -15.94 -4.79 -26.71
N ARG A 60 -14.82 -4.31 -27.26
CA ARG A 60 -13.80 -5.12 -27.96
C ARG A 60 -12.41 -4.52 -27.72
N PRO A 61 -11.60 -5.06 -26.79
CA PRO A 61 -11.85 -6.21 -25.91
C PRO A 61 -13.03 -6.00 -24.95
N ASN A 62 -13.69 -7.08 -24.53
CA ASN A 62 -14.79 -7.07 -23.56
C ASN A 62 -14.24 -6.79 -22.14
N ILE A 63 -14.17 -5.51 -21.79
CA ILE A 63 -13.67 -5.01 -20.50
C ILE A 63 -14.80 -4.28 -19.81
N HIS A 64 -14.99 -4.56 -18.53
CA HIS A 64 -16.05 -3.98 -17.73
C HIS A 64 -15.50 -3.00 -16.70
N PHE A 65 -16.23 -1.91 -16.47
CA PHE A 65 -16.08 -1.12 -15.26
C PHE A 65 -16.76 -1.90 -14.14
N ARG A 66 -16.06 -2.92 -13.63
CA ARG A 66 -16.55 -3.80 -12.58
C ARG A 66 -15.83 -3.51 -11.28
N ILE A 67 -16.58 -2.98 -10.31
CA ILE A 67 -16.09 -2.74 -8.96
C ILE A 67 -16.91 -3.55 -7.97
N GLY A 68 -16.26 -4.03 -6.91
CA GLY A 68 -16.86 -4.79 -5.82
C GLY A 68 -16.06 -4.61 -4.55
N MET A 69 -16.66 -4.91 -3.39
CA MET A 69 -16.00 -4.82 -2.10
C MET A 69 -16.30 -6.04 -1.25
N ASP A 70 -15.25 -6.70 -0.77
CA ASP A 70 -15.30 -7.72 0.27
C ASP A 70 -14.67 -7.20 1.57
N GLY A 71 -14.61 -8.04 2.60
CA GLY A 71 -14.06 -7.66 3.91
C GLY A 71 -12.61 -7.17 3.85
N VAL A 72 -11.77 -7.76 3.00
CA VAL A 72 -10.37 -7.35 2.85
C VAL A 72 -10.28 -6.00 2.15
N ALA A 73 -11.05 -5.81 1.07
CA ALA A 73 -11.14 -4.51 0.38
C ALA A 73 -11.60 -3.41 1.35
N PHE A 74 -12.65 -3.66 2.14
CA PHE A 74 -13.11 -2.70 3.15
C PHE A 74 -12.04 -2.33 4.17
N LEU A 75 -11.29 -3.30 4.68
CA LEU A 75 -10.21 -3.06 5.64
C LEU A 75 -9.13 -2.13 5.06
N LEU A 76 -8.71 -2.35 3.81
CA LEU A 76 -7.66 -1.57 3.15
C LEU A 76 -8.14 -0.20 2.67
N ILE A 77 -9.41 -0.10 2.25
CA ILE A 77 -10.05 1.18 1.95
C ILE A 77 -10.20 2.00 3.24
N ALA A 78 -10.60 1.38 4.35
CA ALA A 78 -10.66 2.03 5.66
C ALA A 78 -9.29 2.55 6.10
N LEU A 79 -8.23 1.73 5.97
CA LEU A 79 -6.85 2.17 6.23
C LEU A 79 -6.50 3.42 5.41
N THR A 80 -6.79 3.39 4.11
CA THR A 80 -6.51 4.48 3.17
C THR A 80 -7.27 5.75 3.56
N ASN A 81 -8.58 5.64 3.80
CA ASN A 81 -9.45 6.79 4.04
C ASN A 81 -9.31 7.37 5.45
N ILE A 82 -8.95 6.56 6.46
CA ILE A 82 -8.66 7.05 7.83
C ILE A 82 -7.27 7.70 7.89
N SER A 83 -6.28 7.17 7.16
CA SER A 83 -4.92 7.69 7.22
C SER A 83 -4.74 8.98 6.42
N THR A 84 -5.42 9.13 5.27
CA THR A 84 -5.28 10.29 4.39
C THR A 84 -5.50 11.65 5.09
N PRO A 85 -6.53 11.87 5.93
CA PRO A 85 -6.69 13.13 6.66
C PRO A 85 -5.51 13.40 7.59
N LEU A 86 -4.97 12.39 8.27
CA LEU A 86 -3.79 12.55 9.15
C LEU A 86 -2.55 12.94 8.34
N ILE A 87 -2.37 12.32 7.17
CA ILE A 87 -1.27 12.66 6.25
C ILE A 87 -1.41 14.12 5.78
N LEU A 88 -2.61 14.55 5.38
CA LEU A 88 -2.86 15.93 4.94
C LEU A 88 -2.71 16.96 6.07
N LEU A 89 -3.11 16.62 7.30
CA LEU A 89 -2.89 17.48 8.48
C LEU A 89 -1.41 17.66 8.83
N SER A 90 -0.58 16.68 8.49
CA SER A 90 0.87 16.79 8.69
C SER A 90 1.54 17.74 7.69
N VAL A 91 0.87 18.16 6.62
CA VAL A 91 1.44 19.03 5.59
C VAL A 91 1.68 20.43 6.17
N ASN A 92 2.94 20.85 6.16
CA ASN A 92 3.32 22.17 6.66
C ASN A 92 4.41 22.80 5.77
N LYS A 93 4.25 24.09 5.42
CA LYS A 93 5.21 24.90 4.66
C LYS A 93 5.72 24.24 3.35
N VAL A 94 4.82 23.67 2.55
CA VAL A 94 5.16 23.07 1.25
C VAL A 94 4.92 24.05 0.09
N SER A 95 5.86 24.12 -0.86
CA SER A 95 5.70 24.90 -2.09
C SER A 95 4.57 24.33 -2.96
N ASN A 96 3.75 25.19 -3.55
CA ASN A 96 2.59 24.77 -4.36
C ASN A 96 1.69 23.72 -3.66
N SER A 97 1.32 24.01 -2.41
CA SER A 97 0.47 23.19 -1.53
C SER A 97 -0.79 22.61 -2.21
N ARG A 98 -1.42 23.34 -3.14
CA ARG A 98 -2.59 22.84 -3.91
C ARG A 98 -2.28 21.58 -4.69
N THR A 99 -1.21 21.62 -5.47
CA THR A 99 -0.82 20.49 -6.32
C THR A 99 -0.37 19.33 -5.43
N PHE A 100 0.40 19.60 -4.37
CA PHE A 100 0.84 18.60 -3.42
C PHE A 100 -0.33 17.85 -2.77
N CYS A 101 -1.28 18.57 -2.17
CA CYS A 101 -2.45 17.97 -1.54
C CYS A 101 -3.40 17.31 -2.55
N SER A 102 -3.53 17.86 -3.76
CA SER A 102 -4.31 17.24 -4.84
C SER A 102 -3.72 15.90 -5.26
N LEU A 103 -2.39 15.76 -5.36
CA LEU A 103 -1.74 14.48 -5.65
C LEU A 103 -1.93 13.45 -4.52
N ILE A 104 -1.96 13.89 -3.25
CA ILE A 104 -2.29 13.00 -2.11
C ILE A 104 -3.73 12.49 -2.22
N LEU A 105 -4.69 13.35 -2.56
CA LEU A 105 -6.09 12.96 -2.76
C LEU A 105 -6.28 12.09 -4.02
N LEU A 106 -5.51 12.35 -5.08
CA LEU A 106 -5.46 11.49 -6.26
C LEU A 106 -4.90 10.11 -5.92
N MET A 107 -3.93 10.03 -5.02
CA MET A 107 -3.43 8.76 -4.50
C MET A 107 -4.51 8.03 -3.68
N GLN A 108 -5.28 8.75 -2.87
CA GLN A 108 -6.44 8.19 -2.15
C GLN A 108 -7.47 7.60 -3.13
N PHE A 109 -7.76 8.30 -4.24
CA PHE A 109 -8.59 7.80 -5.34
C PHE A 109 -8.03 6.52 -5.95
N ALA A 110 -6.76 6.55 -6.35
CA ALA A 110 -6.11 5.43 -7.02
C ALA A 110 -6.08 4.17 -6.14
N LEU A 111 -5.69 4.31 -4.87
CA LEU A 111 -5.66 3.19 -3.92
C LEU A 111 -7.04 2.61 -3.65
N THR A 112 -8.05 3.47 -3.48
CA THR A 112 -9.45 3.02 -3.32
C THR A 112 -9.88 2.22 -4.54
N GLY A 113 -9.58 2.70 -5.75
CA GLY A 113 -9.86 1.97 -6.99
C GLY A 113 -9.14 0.63 -7.10
N VAL A 114 -7.88 0.52 -6.67
CA VAL A 114 -7.14 -0.76 -6.66
C VAL A 114 -7.86 -1.81 -5.82
N PHE A 115 -8.36 -1.43 -4.64
CA PHE A 115 -9.03 -2.37 -3.73
C PHE A 115 -10.47 -2.71 -4.17
N MET A 116 -11.09 -1.83 -4.95
CA MET A 116 -12.45 -2.01 -5.46
C MET A 116 -12.50 -2.72 -6.82
N ALA A 117 -11.45 -2.64 -7.64
CA ALA A 117 -11.48 -3.16 -8.99
C ALA A 117 -11.55 -4.70 -9.02
N ASP A 118 -12.59 -5.21 -9.67
CA ASP A 118 -12.82 -6.66 -9.84
C ASP A 118 -12.48 -7.13 -11.26
N ASP A 119 -12.53 -6.26 -12.28
CA ASP A 119 -12.03 -6.54 -13.64
C ASP A 119 -10.50 -6.33 -13.70
N ALA A 120 -9.77 -7.23 -14.36
CA ALA A 120 -8.30 -7.22 -14.39
C ALA A 120 -7.71 -5.99 -15.11
N ALA A 121 -8.35 -5.52 -16.18
CA ALA A 121 -7.89 -4.34 -16.91
C ALA A 121 -8.16 -3.08 -16.09
N LEU A 122 -9.32 -2.99 -15.45
CA LEU A 122 -9.63 -1.89 -14.52
C LEU A 122 -8.66 -1.87 -13.33
N TYR A 123 -8.37 -3.06 -12.78
CA TYR A 123 -7.41 -3.23 -11.69
C TYR A 123 -6.01 -2.75 -12.10
N TYR A 124 -5.54 -3.13 -13.29
CA TYR A 124 -4.27 -2.67 -13.83
C TYR A 124 -4.21 -1.14 -14.00
N VAL A 125 -5.29 -0.54 -14.50
CA VAL A 125 -5.40 0.92 -14.63
C VAL A 125 -5.25 1.62 -13.28
N PHE A 126 -5.95 1.15 -12.25
CA PHE A 126 -5.80 1.73 -10.92
C PHE A 126 -4.43 1.46 -10.30
N TRP A 127 -3.85 0.29 -10.54
CA TRP A 127 -2.49 -0.05 -10.10
C TRP A 127 -1.48 0.96 -10.66
N GLU A 128 -1.50 1.21 -11.97
CA GLU A 128 -0.64 2.18 -12.63
C GLU A 128 -0.97 3.63 -12.23
N LEU A 129 -2.25 3.93 -12.00
CA LEU A 129 -2.66 5.26 -11.55
C LEU A 129 -2.02 5.62 -10.20
N THR A 130 -1.71 4.67 -9.32
CA THR A 130 -0.96 4.94 -8.07
C THR A 130 0.46 5.46 -8.32
N LEU A 131 1.06 5.13 -9.47
CA LEU A 131 2.42 5.50 -9.80
C LEU A 131 2.53 6.99 -10.14
N ILE A 132 1.50 7.57 -10.75
CA ILE A 132 1.48 8.98 -11.17
C ILE A 132 1.65 9.95 -9.98
N PRO A 133 0.79 9.94 -8.95
CA PRO A 133 0.95 10.83 -7.80
C PRO A 133 2.23 10.53 -7.02
N ALA A 134 2.60 9.25 -6.84
CA ALA A 134 3.84 8.89 -6.17
C ALA A 134 5.07 9.46 -6.89
N TYR A 135 5.14 9.31 -8.22
CA TYR A 135 6.22 9.83 -9.05
C TYR A 135 6.40 11.35 -8.88
N PHE A 136 5.31 12.11 -9.00
CA PHE A 136 5.37 13.56 -8.88
C PHE A 136 5.65 14.06 -7.46
N LEU A 137 5.10 13.38 -6.44
CA LEU A 137 5.42 13.71 -5.04
C LEU A 137 6.92 13.56 -4.76
N LEU A 138 7.55 12.49 -5.27
CA LEU A 138 8.98 12.27 -5.11
C LEU A 138 9.79 13.26 -5.97
N LEU A 139 9.43 13.45 -7.24
CA LEU A 139 10.22 14.26 -8.16
C LEU A 139 10.24 15.75 -7.79
N TYR A 140 9.10 16.33 -7.41
CA TYR A 140 8.98 17.77 -7.17
C TYR A 140 9.29 18.17 -5.72
N TRP A 141 8.98 17.31 -4.75
CA TRP A 141 9.12 17.61 -3.32
C TRP A 141 10.07 16.66 -2.58
N GLY A 142 10.80 15.81 -3.30
CA GLY A 142 11.84 15.00 -2.71
C GLY A 142 13.12 15.77 -2.38
N GLY A 143 14.06 15.06 -1.75
CA GLY A 143 15.38 15.56 -1.34
C GLY A 143 16.38 15.72 -2.50
N GLU A 144 17.66 15.82 -2.15
CA GLU A 144 18.73 16.17 -3.10
C GLU A 144 18.86 15.15 -4.24
N ASN A 145 18.68 13.85 -3.97
CA ASN A 145 18.84 12.79 -4.96
C ASN A 145 17.53 12.39 -5.65
N ARG A 146 16.47 13.18 -5.48
CA ARG A 146 15.12 12.87 -5.97
C ARG A 146 15.07 12.43 -7.43
N GLY A 147 15.80 13.07 -8.35
CA GLY A 147 15.75 12.70 -9.76
C GLY A 147 16.16 11.24 -10.02
N LYS A 148 17.34 10.84 -9.49
CA LYS A 148 17.86 9.47 -9.64
C LYS A 148 16.97 8.45 -8.93
N VAL A 149 16.53 8.78 -7.72
CA VAL A 149 15.73 7.87 -6.88
C VAL A 149 14.32 7.69 -7.44
N THR A 150 13.66 8.76 -7.90
CA THR A 150 12.37 8.67 -8.57
C THR A 150 12.46 7.83 -9.83
N PHE A 151 13.50 8.02 -10.65
CA PHE A 151 13.69 7.20 -11.85
C PHE A 151 13.88 5.72 -11.51
N LYS A 152 14.72 5.38 -10.52
CA LYS A 152 14.90 4.01 -10.04
C LYS A 152 13.59 3.39 -9.54
N PHE A 153 12.84 4.11 -8.70
CA PHE A 153 11.52 3.69 -8.21
C PHE A 153 10.54 3.43 -9.36
N PHE A 154 10.45 4.37 -10.30
CA PHE A 154 9.57 4.28 -11.45
C PHE A 154 9.90 3.06 -12.32
N VAL A 155 11.17 2.90 -12.70
CA VAL A 155 11.60 1.77 -13.54
C VAL A 155 11.37 0.44 -12.84
N TYR A 156 11.72 0.31 -11.55
CA TYR A 156 11.47 -0.92 -10.79
C TYR A 156 9.98 -1.30 -10.81
N THR A 157 9.12 -0.37 -10.42
CA THR A 157 7.70 -0.65 -10.24
C THR A 157 6.96 -0.81 -11.56
N LEU A 158 7.31 -0.04 -12.59
CA LEU A 158 6.76 -0.17 -13.93
C LEU A 158 7.20 -1.47 -14.60
N MET A 159 8.47 -1.86 -14.48
CA MET A 159 8.93 -3.13 -15.05
C MET A 159 8.16 -4.30 -14.46
N GLY A 160 8.01 -4.34 -13.13
CA GLY A 160 7.21 -5.37 -12.46
C GLY A 160 5.77 -5.40 -12.97
N SER A 161 5.11 -4.25 -13.06
CA SER A 161 3.72 -4.20 -13.49
C SER A 161 3.52 -4.56 -14.97
N LEU A 162 4.47 -4.26 -15.86
CA LEU A 162 4.39 -4.72 -17.25
C LEU A 162 4.36 -6.25 -17.36
N PHE A 163 5.09 -6.98 -16.53
CA PHE A 163 4.98 -8.45 -16.48
C PHE A 163 3.61 -8.91 -15.96
N MET A 164 3.07 -8.23 -14.95
CA MET A 164 1.69 -8.45 -14.50
C MET A 164 0.66 -8.17 -15.63
N LEU A 165 0.86 -7.14 -16.44
CA LEU A 165 -0.01 -6.85 -17.58
C LEU A 165 0.01 -8.00 -18.59
N ILE A 166 1.20 -8.51 -18.92
CA ILE A 166 1.35 -9.67 -19.81
C ILE A 166 0.59 -10.87 -19.25
N ALA A 167 0.70 -11.14 -17.94
CA ALA A 167 -0.06 -12.20 -17.28
C ALA A 167 -1.57 -11.98 -17.38
N PHE A 168 -2.07 -10.77 -17.14
CA PHE A 168 -3.50 -10.46 -17.29
C PHE A 168 -4.00 -10.59 -18.73
N ILE A 169 -3.24 -10.13 -19.73
CA ILE A 169 -3.61 -10.30 -21.14
C ILE A 169 -3.71 -11.79 -21.49
N TYR A 170 -2.76 -12.60 -21.00
CA TYR A 170 -2.76 -14.04 -21.23
C TYR A 170 -3.96 -14.73 -20.56
N LEU A 171 -4.21 -14.44 -19.28
CA LEU A 171 -5.36 -14.96 -18.54
C LEU A 171 -6.69 -14.52 -19.17
N TYR A 172 -6.75 -13.30 -19.69
CA TYR A 172 -7.92 -12.78 -20.40
C TYR A 172 -8.22 -13.57 -21.67
N ALA A 173 -7.19 -13.94 -22.44
CA ALA A 173 -7.35 -14.81 -23.60
C ALA A 173 -7.80 -16.22 -23.21
N LYS A 174 -7.31 -16.76 -22.09
CA LYS A 174 -7.74 -18.05 -21.53
C LYS A 174 -9.17 -18.04 -21.01
N GLY A 175 -9.64 -16.91 -20.49
CA GLY A 175 -11.00 -16.70 -20.01
C GLY A 175 -11.99 -16.29 -21.11
N GLU A 176 -11.70 -16.59 -22.37
CA GLU A 176 -12.55 -16.29 -23.53
C GLU A 176 -13.00 -14.81 -23.61
N GLY A 177 -12.15 -13.90 -23.17
CA GLY A 177 -12.42 -12.46 -23.20
C GLY A 177 -13.13 -11.92 -21.96
N GLN A 178 -13.13 -12.64 -20.84
CA GLN A 178 -13.60 -12.16 -19.54
C GLN A 178 -12.62 -12.52 -18.43
N LEU A 179 -12.13 -11.52 -17.70
CA LEU A 179 -11.22 -11.74 -16.58
C LEU A 179 -11.61 -10.87 -15.39
N SER A 180 -12.22 -11.51 -14.39
CA SER A 180 -12.53 -10.90 -13.11
C SER A 180 -11.85 -11.67 -11.97
N SER A 181 -11.67 -11.04 -10.82
CA SER A 181 -11.04 -11.72 -9.70
C SER A 181 -11.81 -12.97 -9.24
N GLY A 182 -13.13 -12.99 -9.46
CA GLY A 182 -14.01 -14.10 -9.12
C GLY A 182 -13.98 -15.30 -10.08
N ASN A 183 -13.43 -15.16 -11.29
CA ASN A 183 -13.41 -16.25 -12.29
C ASN A 183 -12.04 -16.89 -12.50
N LEU A 184 -10.99 -16.40 -11.82
CA LEU A 184 -9.61 -16.87 -11.98
C LEU A 184 -9.43 -18.37 -11.77
N SER A 185 -10.11 -18.94 -10.77
CA SER A 185 -10.03 -20.37 -10.43
C SER A 185 -10.72 -21.28 -11.44
N LEU A 186 -11.52 -20.73 -12.34
CA LEU A 186 -12.21 -21.47 -13.40
C LEU A 186 -11.35 -21.63 -14.66
N LEU A 187 -10.21 -20.92 -14.74
CA LEU A 187 -9.31 -20.96 -15.88
C LEU A 187 -8.55 -22.29 -15.93
N SER A 188 -8.58 -22.95 -17.09
CA SER A 188 -7.79 -24.15 -17.32
C SER A 188 -6.36 -23.77 -17.73
N LEU A 189 -5.42 -23.93 -16.78
CA LEU A 189 -4.01 -23.63 -16.96
C LEU A 189 -3.17 -24.86 -16.68
N ASP A 190 -2.27 -25.20 -17.62
CA ASP A 190 -1.29 -26.26 -17.39
C ASP A 190 -0.20 -25.81 -16.38
N GLY A 191 0.64 -26.75 -15.94
CA GLY A 191 1.68 -26.46 -14.94
C GLY A 191 2.72 -25.44 -15.39
N LYS A 192 3.02 -25.37 -16.69
CA LYS A 192 3.99 -24.42 -17.25
C LYS A 192 3.39 -23.01 -17.34
N GLU A 193 2.14 -22.92 -17.77
CA GLU A 193 1.36 -21.68 -17.80
C GLU A 193 1.27 -21.08 -16.39
N GLN A 194 0.88 -21.89 -15.40
CA GLN A 194 0.83 -21.45 -14.01
C GLN A 194 2.19 -20.97 -13.49
N ALA A 195 3.30 -21.64 -13.86
CA ALA A 195 4.63 -21.25 -13.40
C ALA A 195 5.05 -19.87 -13.94
N TRP A 196 4.76 -19.58 -15.23
CA TRP A 196 5.07 -18.27 -15.82
C TRP A 196 4.19 -17.16 -15.28
N ILE A 197 2.89 -17.41 -15.10
CA ILE A 197 1.97 -16.44 -14.49
C ILE A 197 2.36 -16.19 -13.03
N PHE A 198 2.72 -17.22 -12.28
CA PHE A 198 3.25 -17.10 -10.93
C PHE A 198 4.50 -16.21 -10.91
N ALA A 199 5.49 -16.46 -11.78
CA ALA A 199 6.70 -15.66 -11.84
C ALA A 199 6.43 -14.18 -12.17
N ALA A 200 5.53 -13.92 -13.12
CA ALA A 200 5.14 -12.56 -13.51
C ALA A 200 4.44 -11.80 -12.37
N PHE A 201 3.48 -12.43 -11.70
CA PHE A 201 2.82 -11.86 -10.53
C PHE A 201 3.76 -11.71 -9.34
N MET A 202 4.60 -12.71 -9.06
CA MET A 202 5.57 -12.66 -7.97
C MET A 202 6.58 -11.53 -8.18
N LEU A 203 7.02 -11.28 -9.42
CA LEU A 203 7.89 -10.16 -9.73
C LEU A 203 7.19 -8.82 -9.45
N ALA A 204 5.97 -8.62 -9.96
CA ALA A 204 5.22 -7.38 -9.78
C ALA A 204 4.90 -7.10 -8.30
N PHE A 205 4.35 -8.09 -7.61
CA PHE A 205 3.90 -7.97 -6.22
C PHE A 205 5.09 -7.96 -5.26
N GLY A 206 6.13 -8.75 -5.53
CA GLY A 206 7.37 -8.75 -4.77
C GLY A 206 8.13 -7.43 -4.83
N ILE A 207 8.19 -6.79 -6.02
CA ILE A 207 8.74 -5.43 -6.16
C ILE A 207 7.92 -4.42 -5.36
N LYS A 208 6.59 -4.51 -5.41
CA LYS A 208 5.69 -3.57 -4.71
C LYS A 208 5.70 -3.76 -3.19
N LEU A 209 5.95 -4.98 -2.70
CA LEU A 209 6.10 -5.38 -1.29
C LEU A 209 7.52 -5.30 -0.71
N PRO A 210 8.45 -4.69 -1.46
CA PRO A 210 9.89 -4.91 -1.35
C PRO A 210 10.36 -6.22 -0.71
N LEU A 211 9.97 -7.36 -1.27
CA LEU A 211 10.51 -8.67 -0.85
C LEU A 211 11.93 -8.84 -1.37
N ILE A 212 12.77 -9.64 -0.68
CA ILE A 212 14.07 -10.02 -1.23
C ILE A 212 13.84 -10.86 -2.49
N PRO A 213 14.56 -10.58 -3.61
CA PRO A 213 15.64 -9.60 -3.81
C PRO A 213 15.21 -8.23 -4.40
N PHE A 214 13.91 -7.97 -4.47
CA PHE A 214 13.28 -6.86 -5.19
C PHE A 214 13.13 -5.55 -4.39
N HIS A 215 13.85 -5.38 -3.29
CA HIS A 215 13.65 -4.30 -2.31
C HIS A 215 14.52 -3.06 -2.51
N SER A 216 15.51 -3.11 -3.40
CA SER A 216 16.61 -2.13 -3.45
C SER A 216 16.16 -0.68 -3.70
N TRP A 217 14.95 -0.46 -4.23
CA TRP A 217 14.39 0.86 -4.50
C TRP A 217 13.79 1.54 -3.25
N GLN A 218 13.30 0.76 -2.28
CA GLN A 218 12.37 1.22 -1.24
C GLN A 218 13.01 2.22 -0.28
N ALA A 219 14.13 1.86 0.35
CA ALA A 219 14.74 2.69 1.38
C ALA A 219 15.23 4.03 0.83
N ASP A 220 15.73 4.05 -0.41
CA ASP A 220 16.12 5.27 -1.11
C ASP A 220 14.88 6.15 -1.38
N ALA A 221 13.81 5.55 -1.92
CA ALA A 221 12.56 6.25 -2.20
C ALA A 221 11.95 6.87 -0.94
N TYR A 222 11.97 6.17 0.20
CA TYR A 222 11.39 6.68 1.45
C TYR A 222 12.21 7.82 2.04
N ARG A 223 13.54 7.70 1.98
CA ARG A 223 14.45 8.75 2.45
C ARG A 223 14.22 10.05 1.68
N GLU A 224 14.26 9.96 0.36
CA GLU A 224 14.17 11.11 -0.53
C GLU A 224 12.75 11.67 -0.60
N ALA A 225 11.71 10.85 -0.44
CA ALA A 225 10.34 11.34 -0.49
C ALA A 225 10.06 12.41 0.58
N PRO A 226 9.17 13.40 0.29
CA PRO A 226 8.58 14.20 1.35
C PRO A 226 7.91 13.27 2.37
N SER A 227 7.89 13.65 3.65
CA SER A 227 7.45 12.75 4.71
C SER A 227 6.04 12.17 4.46
N GLN A 228 5.14 12.97 3.90
CA GLN A 228 3.79 12.54 3.51
C GLN A 228 3.81 11.52 2.37
N GLY A 229 4.72 11.69 1.41
CA GLY A 229 4.97 10.69 0.38
C GLY A 229 5.46 9.37 0.98
N ALA A 230 6.39 9.41 1.94
CA ALA A 230 6.85 8.21 2.64
C ALA A 230 5.72 7.54 3.46
N MET A 231 4.86 8.33 4.13
CA MET A 231 3.68 7.82 4.83
C MET A 231 2.75 7.06 3.88
N ILE A 232 2.51 7.60 2.68
CA ILE A 232 1.69 6.94 1.65
C ILE A 232 2.38 5.68 1.14
N LEU A 233 3.65 5.77 0.74
CA LEU A 233 4.38 4.65 0.13
C LEU A 233 4.47 3.44 1.08
N SER A 234 4.78 3.68 2.36
CA SER A 234 4.93 2.63 3.36
C SER A 234 3.61 2.25 4.01
N GLY A 235 2.84 3.26 4.43
CA GLY A 235 1.63 3.09 5.21
C GLY A 235 0.48 2.52 4.39
N LEU A 236 0.38 2.87 3.10
CA LEU A 236 -0.79 2.56 2.28
C LEU A 236 -0.43 1.75 1.03
N MET A 237 0.45 2.28 0.18
CA MET A 237 0.71 1.73 -1.15
C MET A 237 1.26 0.30 -1.11
N ALA A 238 2.13 -0.05 -0.16
CA ALA A 238 2.66 -1.41 -0.07
C ALA A 238 1.57 -2.49 0.10
N LYS A 239 0.41 -2.16 0.72
CA LYS A 239 -0.65 -3.13 1.04
C LYS A 239 -1.35 -3.65 -0.21
N MET A 240 -1.30 -2.91 -1.31
CA MET A 240 -1.84 -3.40 -2.57
C MET A 240 -1.15 -4.68 -3.02
N GLY A 241 0.15 -4.88 -2.77
CA GLY A 241 0.83 -6.12 -3.14
C GLY A 241 0.34 -7.34 -2.36
N LEU A 242 0.09 -7.20 -1.06
CA LEU A 242 -0.50 -8.28 -0.24
C LEU A 242 -1.91 -8.62 -0.75
N PHE A 243 -2.70 -7.58 -0.99
CA PHE A 243 -4.04 -7.72 -1.58
C PHE A 243 -3.98 -8.46 -2.92
N SER A 244 -3.05 -8.11 -3.82
CA SER A 244 -2.93 -8.78 -5.11
C SER A 244 -2.55 -10.24 -5.03
N MET A 245 -1.68 -10.61 -4.09
CA MET A 245 -1.27 -12.00 -3.92
C MET A 245 -2.48 -12.89 -3.60
N VAL A 246 -3.35 -12.42 -2.71
CA VAL A 246 -4.57 -13.16 -2.34
C VAL A 246 -5.65 -13.06 -3.41
N ARG A 247 -5.84 -11.87 -4.01
CA ARG A 247 -6.94 -11.61 -4.94
C ARG A 247 -6.70 -12.15 -6.34
N TRP A 248 -5.46 -12.04 -6.84
CA TRP A 248 -5.13 -12.26 -8.25
C TRP A 248 -4.15 -13.42 -8.46
N MET A 249 -3.15 -13.59 -7.59
CA MET A 249 -2.12 -14.61 -7.79
C MET A 249 -2.58 -16.00 -7.37
N ILE A 250 -2.87 -16.19 -6.07
CA ILE A 250 -3.16 -17.52 -5.52
C ILE A 250 -4.35 -18.19 -6.21
N PRO A 251 -5.48 -17.50 -6.49
CA PRO A 251 -6.61 -18.11 -7.20
C PRO A 251 -6.30 -18.46 -8.65
N ALA A 252 -5.44 -17.69 -9.33
CA ALA A 252 -5.09 -17.94 -10.73
C ALA A 252 -4.10 -19.10 -10.90
N VAL A 253 -3.16 -19.27 -9.96
CA VAL A 253 -2.07 -20.25 -10.09
C VAL A 253 -1.86 -21.10 -8.84
N PRO A 254 -2.90 -21.79 -8.33
CA PRO A 254 -2.85 -22.46 -7.04
C PRO A 254 -1.78 -23.55 -6.97
N MET A 255 -1.55 -24.30 -8.06
CA MET A 255 -0.54 -25.36 -8.06
C MET A 255 0.89 -24.79 -8.03
N SER A 256 1.15 -23.74 -8.80
CA SER A 256 2.48 -23.10 -8.79
C SER A 256 2.73 -22.35 -7.48
N ALA A 257 1.71 -21.71 -6.90
CA ALA A 257 1.81 -21.09 -5.58
C ALA A 257 2.19 -22.11 -4.51
N ALA A 258 1.57 -23.31 -4.50
CA ALA A 258 1.93 -24.40 -3.60
C ALA A 258 3.33 -24.96 -3.88
N PHE A 259 3.68 -25.17 -5.16
CA PHE A 259 4.99 -25.70 -5.54
C PHE A 259 6.16 -24.78 -5.13
N TYR A 260 6.03 -23.47 -5.37
CA TYR A 260 7.06 -22.47 -5.02
C TYR A 260 6.96 -21.96 -3.58
N GLN A 261 5.99 -22.43 -2.79
CA GLN A 261 5.79 -22.02 -1.40
C GLN A 261 7.07 -22.08 -0.57
N PRO A 262 7.88 -23.17 -0.57
CA PRO A 262 9.09 -23.23 0.26
C PRO A 262 10.11 -22.15 -0.11
N VAL A 263 10.22 -21.80 -1.39
CA VAL A 263 11.13 -20.76 -1.87
C VAL A 263 10.67 -19.40 -1.39
N VAL A 264 9.37 -19.09 -1.53
CA VAL A 264 8.80 -17.81 -1.06
C VAL A 264 8.93 -17.69 0.45
N MET A 265 8.61 -18.75 1.20
CA MET A 265 8.76 -18.78 2.65
C MET A 265 10.23 -18.55 3.08
N GLY A 266 11.18 -19.20 2.41
CA GLY A 266 12.61 -18.97 2.65
C GLY A 266 13.04 -17.52 2.41
N LEU A 267 12.56 -16.90 1.32
CA LEU A 267 12.81 -15.48 1.03
C LEU A 267 12.15 -14.54 2.04
N CYS A 268 10.95 -14.88 2.53
CA CYS A 268 10.28 -14.12 3.58
C CYS A 268 11.05 -14.17 4.91
N VAL A 269 11.47 -15.36 5.36
CA VAL A 269 12.28 -15.50 6.59
C VAL A 269 13.60 -14.74 6.44
N ALA A 270 14.28 -14.85 5.30
CA ALA A 270 15.46 -14.07 5.02
C ALA A 270 15.17 -12.56 5.04
N GLY A 271 14.03 -12.12 4.49
CA GLY A 271 13.57 -10.74 4.50
C GLY A 271 13.32 -10.17 5.89
N VAL A 272 12.70 -10.95 6.77
CA VAL A 272 12.49 -10.59 8.19
C VAL A 272 13.84 -10.32 8.87
N VAL A 273 14.75 -11.28 8.80
CA VAL A 273 16.07 -11.18 9.45
C VAL A 273 16.90 -10.04 8.83
N TYR A 274 16.99 -10.00 7.51
CA TYR A 274 17.74 -8.98 6.78
C TYR A 274 17.22 -7.56 7.07
N GLY A 275 15.90 -7.35 6.98
CA GLY A 275 15.28 -6.06 7.26
C GLY A 275 15.59 -5.57 8.67
N ALA A 276 15.44 -6.45 9.67
CA ALA A 276 15.73 -6.12 11.06
C ALA A 276 17.22 -5.77 11.31
N VAL A 277 18.14 -6.59 10.80
CA VAL A 277 19.59 -6.37 10.98
C VAL A 277 20.05 -5.08 10.30
N VAL A 278 19.59 -4.83 9.06
CA VAL A 278 19.99 -3.63 8.32
C VAL A 278 19.37 -2.38 8.94
N ALA A 279 18.16 -2.46 9.51
CA ALA A 279 17.53 -1.35 10.23
C ALA A 279 18.39 -0.88 11.42
N ILE A 280 18.96 -1.80 12.20
CA ILE A 280 19.85 -1.47 13.34
C ILE A 280 21.08 -0.67 12.89
N GLN A 281 21.59 -0.94 11.69
CA GLN A 281 22.77 -0.27 11.14
C GLN A 281 22.45 1.09 10.51
N GLN A 282 21.17 1.45 10.33
CA GLN A 282 20.81 2.73 9.72
C GLN A 282 20.99 3.90 10.70
N THR A 283 21.64 4.95 10.23
CA THR A 283 21.73 6.24 10.94
C THR A 283 20.64 7.22 10.50
N ASP A 284 20.02 7.02 9.33
CA ASP A 284 18.93 7.84 8.84
C ASP A 284 17.58 7.30 9.31
N LEU A 285 16.78 8.15 9.96
CA LEU A 285 15.51 7.77 10.58
C LEU A 285 14.50 7.18 9.56
N LYS A 286 14.39 7.73 8.35
CA LYS A 286 13.45 7.21 7.35
C LYS A 286 13.95 5.90 6.74
N ARG A 287 15.27 5.76 6.52
CA ARG A 287 15.85 4.48 6.07
C ARG A 287 15.66 3.38 7.10
N MET A 288 15.87 3.68 8.39
CA MET A 288 15.64 2.74 9.48
C MET A 288 14.19 2.22 9.45
N ILE A 289 13.22 3.15 9.36
CA ILE A 289 11.79 2.79 9.26
C ILE A 289 11.51 1.98 7.98
N ALA A 290 12.13 2.32 6.85
CA ALA A 290 11.94 1.57 5.60
C ALA A 290 12.37 0.09 5.72
N TYR A 291 13.53 -0.17 6.35
CA TYR A 291 14.00 -1.54 6.56
C TYR A 291 13.21 -2.30 7.63
N ALA A 292 12.71 -1.61 8.66
CA ALA A 292 11.75 -2.21 9.58
C ALA A 292 10.45 -2.61 8.85
N SER A 293 9.92 -1.74 7.98
CA SER A 293 8.76 -2.06 7.14
C SER A 293 9.01 -3.24 6.21
N LEU A 294 10.21 -3.38 5.63
CA LEU A 294 10.60 -4.54 4.83
C LEU A 294 10.43 -5.85 5.61
N SER A 295 10.92 -5.88 6.86
CA SER A 295 10.77 -7.04 7.75
C SER A 295 9.30 -7.40 7.96
N HIS A 296 8.45 -6.41 8.26
CA HIS A 296 7.01 -6.65 8.45
C HIS A 296 6.30 -7.10 7.17
N MET A 297 6.65 -6.54 5.99
CA MET A 297 6.09 -6.99 4.72
C MET A 297 6.41 -8.46 4.46
N ALA A 298 7.67 -8.86 4.69
CA ALA A 298 8.10 -10.24 4.53
C ALA A 298 7.34 -11.18 5.47
N LEU A 299 7.11 -10.79 6.73
CA LEU A 299 6.31 -11.57 7.68
C LEU A 299 4.85 -11.73 7.24
N MET A 300 4.21 -10.65 6.77
CA MET A 300 2.83 -10.72 6.27
C MET A 300 2.73 -11.58 5.01
N THR A 301 3.72 -11.52 4.11
CA THR A 301 3.79 -12.41 2.95
C THR A 301 3.95 -13.87 3.37
N ALA A 302 4.78 -14.18 4.39
CA ALA A 302 4.87 -15.53 4.94
C ALA A 302 3.50 -16.01 5.48
N GLY A 303 2.76 -15.15 6.16
CA GLY A 303 1.39 -15.44 6.61
C GLY A 303 0.45 -15.82 5.46
N ILE A 304 0.51 -15.08 4.35
CA ILE A 304 -0.28 -15.40 3.15
C ILE A 304 0.13 -16.75 2.56
N PHE A 305 1.44 -17.01 2.46
CA PHE A 305 2.00 -18.24 1.91
C PHE A 305 1.97 -19.43 2.87
N SER A 306 1.49 -19.25 4.11
CA SER A 306 1.12 -20.39 4.96
C SER A 306 -0.07 -21.16 4.39
N PHE A 307 -0.88 -20.50 3.54
CA PHE A 307 -2.19 -20.96 3.04
C PHE A 307 -3.20 -21.32 4.14
N ALA A 308 -2.86 -21.06 5.40
CA ALA A 308 -3.78 -21.19 6.52
C ALA A 308 -4.72 -19.99 6.54
N LYS A 309 -6.01 -20.23 6.74
CA LYS A 309 -7.01 -19.16 6.89
C LYS A 309 -6.58 -18.14 7.95
N GLY A 310 -6.12 -18.63 9.11
CA GLY A 310 -5.61 -17.77 10.20
C GLY A 310 -4.40 -16.95 9.79
N GLY A 311 -3.46 -17.51 9.01
CA GLY A 311 -2.28 -16.79 8.52
C GLY A 311 -2.64 -15.68 7.53
N ILE A 312 -3.59 -15.91 6.63
CA ILE A 312 -4.08 -14.90 5.68
C ILE A 312 -4.83 -13.78 6.43
N GLU A 313 -5.75 -14.13 7.34
CA GLU A 313 -6.48 -13.14 8.14
C GLU A 313 -5.52 -12.30 9.00
N ALA A 314 -4.56 -12.94 9.67
CA ALA A 314 -3.53 -12.27 10.46
C ALA A 314 -2.64 -11.36 9.62
N ALA A 315 -2.29 -11.74 8.39
CA ALA A 315 -1.53 -10.90 7.48
C ALA A 315 -2.25 -9.58 7.19
N PHE A 316 -3.58 -9.61 7.01
CA PHE A 316 -4.37 -8.39 6.77
C PHE A 316 -4.64 -7.58 8.03
N VAL A 317 -4.84 -8.22 9.19
CA VAL A 317 -4.87 -7.52 10.49
C VAL A 317 -3.55 -6.78 10.71
N GLN A 318 -2.43 -7.47 10.47
CA GLN A 318 -1.11 -6.88 10.59
C GLN A 318 -0.86 -5.80 9.55
N ALA A 319 -1.37 -5.95 8.32
CA ALA A 319 -1.27 -4.93 7.28
C ALA A 319 -1.98 -3.63 7.68
N PHE A 320 -3.15 -3.73 8.29
CA PHE A 320 -3.89 -2.60 8.83
C PHE A 320 -3.13 -1.93 9.98
N ALA A 321 -2.73 -2.71 10.99
CA ALA A 321 -2.00 -2.19 12.15
C ALA A 321 -0.67 -1.54 11.76
N HIS A 322 0.13 -2.23 10.94
CA HIS A 322 1.37 -1.71 10.40
C HIS A 322 1.14 -0.43 9.58
N GLY A 323 0.07 -0.34 8.79
CA GLY A 323 -0.30 0.87 8.06
C GLY A 323 -0.50 2.09 8.97
N ILE A 324 -1.35 1.96 9.98
CA ILE A 324 -1.63 3.03 10.95
C ILE A 324 -0.35 3.44 11.70
N ASN A 325 0.37 2.46 12.23
CA ASN A 325 1.58 2.69 13.04
C ASN A 325 2.68 3.35 12.20
N THR A 326 2.83 2.93 10.94
CA THR A 326 3.83 3.49 10.03
C THR A 326 3.52 4.94 9.65
N VAL A 327 2.25 5.27 9.39
CA VAL A 327 1.84 6.66 9.16
C VAL A 327 2.15 7.50 10.40
N GLY A 328 1.83 6.99 11.59
CA GLY A 328 2.12 7.64 12.87
C GLY A 328 3.62 7.88 13.10
N ILE A 329 4.46 6.86 12.97
CA ILE A 329 5.89 6.97 13.24
C ILE A 329 6.60 7.86 12.21
N LEU A 330 6.16 7.83 10.94
CA LEU A 330 6.68 8.75 9.91
C LEU A 330 6.18 10.18 10.12
N ALA A 331 4.99 10.39 10.71
CA ALA A 331 4.54 11.72 11.14
C ALA A 331 5.38 12.23 12.31
N CYS A 332 5.75 11.38 13.27
CA CYS A 332 6.72 11.73 14.29
C CYS A 332 8.10 12.06 13.68
N ALA A 333 8.56 11.27 12.71
CA ALA A 333 9.80 11.53 11.98
C ALA A 333 9.76 12.88 11.25
N HIS A 334 8.62 13.24 10.64
CA HIS A 334 8.41 14.55 10.03
C HIS A 334 8.55 15.69 11.04
N ILE A 335 7.94 15.56 12.22
CA ILE A 335 8.02 16.57 13.28
C ILE A 335 9.47 16.74 13.74
N LEU A 336 10.20 15.63 13.97
CA LEU A 336 11.61 15.68 14.36
C LEU A 336 12.47 16.34 13.28
N GLN A 337 12.34 15.90 12.03
CA GLN A 337 13.12 16.43 10.91
C GLN A 337 12.86 17.92 10.68
N SER A 338 11.60 18.37 10.76
CA SER A 338 11.25 19.78 10.56
C SER A 338 11.68 20.69 11.72
N ARG A 339 11.86 20.15 12.92
CA ARG A 339 12.33 20.92 14.10
C ARG A 339 13.85 20.93 14.23
N LEU A 340 14.50 19.82 13.90
CA LEU A 340 15.94 19.62 14.07
C LEU A 340 16.74 19.83 12.78
N ASN A 341 16.07 19.97 11.63
CA ASN A 341 16.67 20.12 10.30
C ASN A 341 17.68 19.00 9.96
N THR A 342 17.44 17.79 10.46
CA THR A 342 18.29 16.62 10.19
C THR A 342 17.46 15.35 10.21
N SER A 343 17.87 14.33 9.44
CA SER A 343 17.34 12.96 9.52
C SER A 343 18.29 12.00 10.23
N ASP A 344 19.46 12.48 10.65
CA ASP A 344 20.50 11.70 11.30
C ASP A 344 20.17 11.46 12.78
N LEU A 345 19.89 10.20 13.11
CA LEU A 345 19.53 9.74 14.45
C LEU A 345 20.58 10.10 15.50
N SER A 346 21.86 10.11 15.13
CA SER A 346 22.96 10.43 16.06
C SER A 346 22.89 11.86 16.60
N LYS A 347 22.17 12.75 15.90
CA LYS A 347 21.99 14.16 16.24
C LYS A 347 20.66 14.47 16.93
N MET A 348 19.80 13.47 17.17
CA MET A 348 18.43 13.65 17.70
C MET A 348 18.31 13.42 19.22
N GLY A 349 19.38 13.65 19.99
CA GLY A 349 19.40 13.49 21.44
C GLY A 349 18.52 14.49 22.21
N GLY A 350 18.06 14.12 23.41
CA GLY A 350 17.43 15.05 24.35
C GLY A 350 15.93 15.36 24.15
N VAL A 351 15.27 14.76 23.13
CA VAL A 351 13.86 15.01 22.79
C VAL A 351 12.91 14.84 23.97
N ARG A 352 13.09 13.81 24.81
CA ARG A 352 12.23 13.55 25.99
C ARG A 352 12.18 14.73 26.96
N ARG A 353 13.30 15.43 27.17
CA ARG A 353 13.36 16.58 28.10
C ARG A 353 12.61 17.79 27.53
N ALA A 354 12.74 18.03 26.23
CA ALA A 354 12.10 19.15 25.56
C ALA A 354 10.61 18.93 25.25
N ALA A 355 10.21 17.70 24.93
CA ALA A 355 8.86 17.37 24.48
C ALA A 355 8.38 16.01 25.05
N PRO A 356 8.08 15.91 26.35
CA PRO A 356 7.73 14.63 27.00
C PRO A 356 6.45 14.00 26.44
N LYS A 357 5.44 14.79 26.09
CA LYS A 357 4.20 14.30 25.48
C LYS A 357 4.45 13.67 24.10
N PHE A 358 5.30 14.30 23.29
CA PHE A 358 5.71 13.75 22.00
C PHE A 358 6.48 12.44 22.18
N ALA A 359 7.43 12.39 23.12
CA ALA A 359 8.18 11.19 23.41
C ALA A 359 7.26 10.03 23.83
N ALA A 360 6.24 10.28 24.66
CA ALA A 360 5.27 9.26 25.03
C ALA A 360 4.51 8.69 23.82
N VAL A 361 4.00 9.56 22.92
CA VAL A 361 3.34 9.13 21.68
C VAL A 361 4.29 8.33 20.78
N PHE A 362 5.53 8.80 20.63
CA PHE A 362 6.56 8.10 19.86
C PHE A 362 6.85 6.71 20.43
N PHE A 363 6.93 6.56 21.76
CA PHE A 363 7.14 5.26 22.41
C PHE A 363 5.97 4.31 22.21
N VAL A 364 4.73 4.79 22.30
CA VAL A 364 3.54 3.96 22.02
C VAL A 364 3.58 3.43 20.59
N LEU A 365 3.90 4.28 19.62
CA LEU A 365 4.03 3.88 18.21
C LEU A 365 5.20 2.92 17.99
N MET A 366 6.34 3.14 18.65
CA MET A 366 7.49 2.24 18.62
C MET A 366 7.15 0.85 19.17
N PHE A 367 6.48 0.77 20.32
CA PHE A 367 6.04 -0.50 20.90
C PHE A 367 5.03 -1.21 20.00
N ALA A 368 4.14 -0.45 19.36
CA ALA A 368 3.24 -1.00 18.36
C ALA A 368 4.00 -1.51 17.12
N MET A 369 5.08 -0.85 16.69
CA MET A 369 5.88 -1.34 15.56
C MET A 369 6.63 -2.63 15.87
N VAL A 370 7.10 -2.84 17.09
CA VAL A 370 7.73 -4.12 17.50
C VAL A 370 6.71 -5.14 18.04
N ALA A 371 5.42 -4.92 17.78
CA ALA A 371 4.32 -5.79 18.18
C ALA A 371 4.35 -6.18 19.68
N LEU A 372 4.62 -5.23 20.57
CA LEU A 372 4.58 -5.48 22.01
C LEU A 372 3.16 -5.93 22.43
N PRO A 373 3.00 -6.91 23.34
CA PRO A 373 1.68 -7.24 23.89
C PRO A 373 0.90 -6.00 24.32
N LEU A 374 -0.42 -6.03 24.11
CA LEU A 374 -1.36 -4.90 24.30
C LEU A 374 -1.33 -3.81 23.21
N THR A 375 -0.55 -3.99 22.15
CA THR A 375 -0.59 -3.10 20.97
C THR A 375 -1.43 -3.70 19.84
N ASN A 376 -1.85 -2.85 18.89
CA ASN A 376 -2.65 -3.27 17.74
C ASN A 376 -1.94 -4.28 16.82
N SER A 377 -0.61 -4.20 16.69
CA SER A 377 0.18 -5.12 15.87
C SER A 377 0.42 -6.47 16.52
N PHE A 378 0.34 -6.59 17.85
CA PHE A 378 0.57 -7.88 18.51
C PHE A 378 -0.44 -8.94 18.06
N ALA A 379 -1.71 -8.57 17.90
CA ALA A 379 -2.78 -9.51 17.55
C ALA A 379 -2.56 -10.18 16.17
N GLY A 380 -2.10 -9.41 15.18
CA GLY A 380 -1.76 -9.96 13.86
C GLY A 380 -0.44 -10.74 13.92
N GLU A 381 0.59 -10.14 14.52
CA GLU A 381 1.93 -10.73 14.52
C GLU A 381 2.01 -12.06 15.26
N ILE A 382 1.31 -12.22 16.39
CA ILE A 382 1.34 -13.48 17.13
C ILE A 382 0.76 -14.63 16.31
N VAL A 383 -0.33 -14.41 15.59
CA VAL A 383 -0.96 -15.43 14.73
C VAL A 383 -0.12 -15.70 13.47
N LEU A 384 0.70 -14.75 13.02
CA LEU A 384 1.65 -14.99 11.93
C LEU A 384 2.82 -15.90 12.34
N LEU A 385 3.12 -16.00 13.64
CA LEU A 385 4.22 -16.80 14.18
C LEU A 385 3.80 -18.22 14.58
N TYR A 386 2.53 -18.42 14.92
CA TYR A 386 1.94 -19.73 15.23
C TYR A 386 1.42 -20.42 13.97
#